data_AF-A0A920FWT0-F1
#
_entry.id   AF-A0A920FWT0-F1
#
_cell.length_a   1.000
_cell.length_b   1.000
_cell.length_c   1.000
_cell.angle_alpha   90.00
_cell.angle_beta   90.00
_cell.angle_gamma   90.00
#
_symmetry.space_group_name_H-M   'P 1'
#
loop_
_entity.id
_entity.type
_entity.pdbx_description
1 polymer ?
#
loop_
_entity_poly.entity_id
_entity_poly.type
_entity_poly.pdbx_seq_one_letter_code
_entity_poly.pdbx_strand_id
1 'polypeptide(L)'
;MQRGRIIVCGDVSANMGDSMYDGMIFVGGEVKSLGSDCVEGEMNEYEVRWLEQKLNNAEINSKTPASKFKKYVAGKKLWNYDNLEPSERKGILG
;
A
#
# COMPACT_ATOMS: atom_id res chain seq x y z
N MET A 1 -2.81 8.03 -0.32
CA MET A 1 -3.64 7.34 0.72
C MET A 1 -3.10 7.67 2.10
N GLN A 2 -3.95 8.06 3.07
CA GLN A 2 -3.50 8.52 4.40
C GLN A 2 -3.32 7.38 5.41
N ARG A 3 -4.27 6.44 5.49
CA ARG A 3 -4.13 5.14 6.15
C ARG A 3 -5.21 4.19 5.64
N GLY A 4 -5.07 2.91 5.96
CA GLY A 4 -6.15 1.93 5.81
C GLY A 4 -5.79 0.82 4.84
N ARG A 5 -6.82 0.13 4.33
CA ARG A 5 -6.67 -1.00 3.41
C ARG A 5 -7.64 -0.85 2.26
N ILE A 6 -7.15 -1.00 1.03
CA ILE A 6 -7.95 -1.06 -0.19
C ILE A 6 -7.84 -2.46 -0.78
N ILE A 7 -8.96 -3.02 -1.24
CA ILE A 7 -9.00 -4.31 -1.93
C ILE A 7 -9.53 -4.06 -3.34
N VAL A 8 -8.76 -4.44 -4.35
CA VAL A 8 -9.14 -4.34 -5.77
C VAL A 8 -9.22 -5.75 -6.36
N CYS A 9 -10.41 -6.19 -6.75
CA CYS A 9 -10.67 -7.55 -7.26
C CYS A 9 -10.44 -7.69 -8.78
N GLY A 10 -9.68 -6.78 -9.38
CA GLY A 10 -9.42 -6.71 -10.82
C GLY A 10 -8.17 -5.91 -11.10
N ASP A 11 -8.04 -5.43 -12.35
CA ASP A 11 -6.84 -4.75 -12.81
C ASP A 11 -6.79 -3.29 -12.33
N VAL A 12 -5.57 -2.80 -12.14
CA VAL A 12 -5.29 -1.39 -11.79
C VAL A 12 -4.45 -0.76 -12.89
N SER A 13 -4.89 0.42 -13.33
CA SER A 13 -4.20 1.22 -14.34
C SER A 13 -2.93 1.90 -13.80
N ALA A 14 -2.42 2.91 -14.50
CA ALA A 14 -1.13 3.52 -14.15
C ALA A 14 -1.16 4.27 -12.81
N ASN A 15 0.02 4.36 -12.18
CA ASN A 15 0.34 5.18 -11.01
C ASN A 15 -0.45 4.79 -9.74
N MET A 16 -0.65 3.49 -9.53
CA MET A 16 -1.33 3.02 -8.32
C MET A 16 -0.57 3.42 -7.06
N GLY A 17 -1.27 3.99 -6.09
CA GLY A 17 -0.67 4.38 -4.81
C GLY A 17 0.24 5.60 -4.93
N ASP A 18 0.02 6.46 -5.92
CA ASP A 18 0.68 7.76 -5.95
C ASP A 18 0.32 8.58 -4.68
N SER A 19 1.32 9.21 -4.08
CA SER A 19 1.19 9.93 -2.79
C SER A 19 0.57 9.09 -1.66
N MET A 20 1.10 7.88 -1.47
CA MET A 20 0.72 6.97 -0.38
C MET A 20 1.57 7.23 0.87
N TYR A 21 0.96 7.83 1.89
CA TYR A 21 1.60 8.08 3.18
C TYR A 21 1.69 6.81 4.02
N ASP A 22 0.56 6.11 4.19
CA ASP A 22 0.50 4.85 4.95
C ASP A 22 -0.65 3.94 4.47
N GLY A 23 -0.55 2.66 4.82
CA GLY A 23 -1.54 1.59 4.66
C GLY A 23 -1.20 0.55 3.59
N MET A 24 -2.20 -0.20 3.13
CA MET A 24 -2.03 -1.37 2.25
C MET A 24 -3.04 -1.39 1.10
N ILE A 25 -2.64 -1.86 -0.07
CA ILE A 25 -3.51 -2.14 -1.21
C ILE A 25 -3.33 -3.60 -1.60
N PHE A 26 -4.43 -4.37 -1.68
CA PHE A 26 -4.44 -5.74 -2.16
C PHE A 26 -5.06 -5.78 -3.55
N VAL A 27 -4.35 -6.33 -4.54
CA VAL A 27 -4.81 -6.38 -5.93
C VAL A 27 -4.89 -7.82 -6.43
N GLY A 28 -6.06 -8.22 -6.91
CA GLY A 28 -6.35 -9.55 -7.46
C GLY A 28 -6.21 -9.64 -8.98
N GLY A 29 -5.91 -8.54 -9.67
CA GLY A 29 -5.60 -8.50 -11.10
C GLY A 29 -4.17 -8.01 -11.38
N GLU A 30 -3.96 -7.46 -12.57
CA GLU A 30 -2.69 -6.90 -12.99
C GLU A 30 -2.56 -5.42 -12.63
N VAL A 31 -1.34 -4.99 -12.28
CA VAL A 31 -1.03 -3.59 -11.98
C VAL A 31 -0.14 -3.05 -13.08
N LYS A 32 -0.60 -2.02 -13.80
CA LYS A 32 0.14 -1.44 -14.94
C LYS A 32 1.42 -0.71 -14.50
N SER A 33 1.33 0.14 -13.48
CA SER A 33 2.49 0.79 -12.88
C SER A 33 2.20 1.26 -11.45
N LEU A 34 3.24 1.33 -10.63
CA LEU A 34 3.18 1.88 -9.28
C LEU A 34 3.45 3.40 -9.33
N GLY A 35 2.78 4.14 -8.45
CA GLY A 35 3.13 5.52 -8.14
C GLY A 35 4.44 5.61 -7.36
N SER A 36 4.97 6.83 -7.22
CA SER A 36 6.32 7.07 -6.67
C SER A 36 6.51 6.58 -5.23
N ASP A 37 5.41 6.47 -4.48
CA ASP A 37 5.35 6.15 -3.06
C ASP A 37 4.75 4.79 -2.75
N CYS A 38 4.62 3.93 -3.75
CA CYS A 38 4.02 2.61 -3.60
C CYS A 38 5.04 1.54 -3.97
N VAL A 39 5.20 0.55 -3.09
CA VAL A 39 6.10 -0.59 -3.32
C VAL A 39 5.35 -1.90 -3.09
N GLU A 40 5.80 -2.96 -3.74
CA GLU A 40 5.28 -4.30 -3.48
C GLU A 40 5.72 -4.77 -2.08
N GLY A 41 4.80 -5.41 -1.37
CA GLY A 41 5.04 -5.96 -0.04
C GLY A 41 4.73 -7.45 -0.01
N GLU A 42 5.36 -8.16 0.93
CA GLU A 42 5.20 -9.62 1.05
C GLU A 42 3.84 -9.99 1.63
N MET A 43 3.10 -10.89 0.97
CA MET A 43 1.88 -11.47 1.53
C MET A 43 2.20 -12.53 2.59
N ASN A 44 1.49 -12.50 3.72
CA ASN A 44 1.55 -13.55 4.72
C ASN A 44 0.19 -14.27 4.91
N GLU A 45 0.21 -15.43 5.58
CA GLU A 45 -0.99 -16.25 5.77
C GLU A 45 -2.12 -15.54 6.55
N TYR A 46 -1.78 -14.66 7.50
CA TYR A 46 -2.77 -13.92 8.26
C TYR A 46 -3.51 -12.92 7.37
N GLU A 47 -2.79 -12.28 6.45
CA GLU A 47 -3.35 -11.37 5.45
C GLU A 47 -4.21 -12.12 4.43
N VAL A 48 -3.80 -13.34 4.02
CA VAL A 48 -4.63 -14.19 3.14
C VAL A 48 -5.96 -14.48 3.81
N ARG A 49 -5.92 -15.03 5.03
CA ARG A 49 -7.14 -15.36 5.81
C ARG A 49 -8.01 -14.14 6.06
N TRP A 50 -7.40 -13.00 6.37
CA TRP A 50 -8.11 -11.73 6.57
C TRP A 50 -8.81 -11.29 5.28
N LEU A 51 -8.13 -11.37 4.14
CA LEU A 51 -8.67 -11.00 2.84
C LEU A 51 -9.84 -11.91 2.44
N GLU A 52 -9.71 -13.22 2.62
CA GLU A 52 -10.79 -14.19 2.39
C GLU A 52 -12.03 -13.85 3.22
N GLN A 53 -11.85 -13.59 4.53
CA GLN A 53 -12.95 -13.20 5.40
C GLN A 53 -13.62 -11.90 4.92
N LYS A 54 -12.86 -10.90 4.48
CA LYS A 54 -13.42 -9.63 3.99
C LYS A 54 -14.20 -9.79 2.69
N LEU A 55 -13.69 -10.59 1.75
CA LEU A 55 -14.41 -10.89 0.51
C LEU A 55 -15.70 -11.65 0.79
N ASN A 56 -15.67 -12.64 1.67
CA ASN A 56 -16.85 -13.41 2.08
C ASN A 56 -17.91 -12.54 2.76
N ASN A 57 -17.50 -11.71 3.73
CA ASN A 57 -18.42 -10.82 4.45
C ASN A 57 -19.06 -9.76 3.53
N ALA A 58 -18.37 -9.39 2.45
CA ALA A 58 -18.88 -8.46 1.44
C ALA A 58 -19.67 -9.17 0.34
N GLU A 59 -19.82 -10.50 0.41
CA GLU A 59 -20.47 -11.33 -0.62
C GLU A 59 -19.83 -11.17 -2.01
N ILE A 60 -18.52 -10.86 -2.06
CA ILE A 60 -17.77 -10.67 -3.30
C ILE A 60 -17.12 -11.99 -3.71
N ASN A 61 -17.61 -12.56 -4.81
CA ASN A 61 -16.96 -13.70 -5.45
C ASN A 61 -15.85 -13.23 -6.40
N SER A 62 -14.66 -13.01 -5.85
CA SER A 62 -13.47 -12.64 -6.62
C SER A 62 -13.04 -13.78 -7.56
N LYS A 63 -12.73 -13.46 -8.82
CA LYS A 63 -12.18 -14.43 -9.79
C LYS A 63 -10.81 -14.95 -9.37
N THR A 64 -10.08 -14.17 -8.59
CA THR A 64 -8.75 -14.51 -8.07
C THR A 64 -8.89 -14.95 -6.62
N PRO A 65 -8.30 -16.09 -6.20
CA PRO A 65 -8.28 -16.48 -4.80
C PRO A 65 -7.39 -15.52 -3.99
N ALA A 66 -7.74 -15.28 -2.73
CA ALA A 66 -7.02 -14.34 -1.86
C ALA A 66 -5.51 -14.61 -1.76
N SER A 67 -5.10 -15.89 -1.81
CA SER A 67 -3.69 -16.31 -1.80
C SER A 67 -2.88 -15.84 -3.01
N LYS A 68 -3.55 -15.43 -4.09
CA LYS A 68 -2.93 -14.90 -5.31
C LYS A 68 -3.01 -13.37 -5.42
N PHE A 69 -3.58 -12.68 -4.44
CA PHE A 69 -3.53 -11.22 -4.41
C PHE A 69 -2.11 -10.75 -4.15
N LYS A 70 -1.73 -9.64 -4.78
CA LYS A 70 -0.49 -8.92 -4.51
C LYS A 70 -0.76 -7.83 -3.50
N LYS A 71 0.16 -7.66 -2.54
CA LYS A 71 0.10 -6.59 -1.55
C LYS A 71 1.04 -5.47 -1.94
N TYR A 72 0.57 -4.25 -1.77
CA TYR A 72 1.34 -3.03 -1.96
C TYR A 72 1.22 -2.15 -0.74
N VAL A 73 2.33 -1.51 -0.36
CA VAL A 73 2.45 -0.69 0.85
C VAL A 73 3.10 0.65 0.52
N ALA A 74 2.97 1.61 1.44
CA ALA A 74 3.67 2.88 1.35
C ALA A 74 5.20 2.65 1.32
N GLY A 75 5.86 3.16 0.29
CA GLY A 75 7.32 3.12 0.14
C GLY A 75 8.06 4.13 1.01
N LYS A 76 7.33 5.07 1.63
CA LYS A 76 7.84 6.10 2.55
C LYS A 76 8.98 6.94 1.96
N LYS A 77 8.90 7.29 0.66
CA LYS A 77 9.95 8.05 -0.04
C LYS A 77 9.67 9.54 -0.11
N LEU A 78 8.40 9.97 -0.24
CA LEU A 78 8.06 11.39 -0.40
C LEU A 78 8.04 12.20 0.91
N TRP A 79 8.28 11.56 2.06
CA TRP A 79 8.29 12.24 3.35
C TRP A 79 9.53 11.83 4.15
N ASN A 80 10.54 12.68 4.12
CA ASN A 80 11.49 12.74 5.21
C ASN A 80 10.72 13.36 6.38
N TYR A 81 10.56 12.64 7.49
CA TYR A 81 10.54 13.37 8.74
C TYR A 81 11.87 14.13 8.76
N ASP A 82 11.82 15.47 8.75
CA ASP A 82 12.94 16.23 9.27
C ASP A 82 13.08 15.77 10.72
N ASN A 83 13.93 14.77 10.93
CA ASN A 83 14.31 14.28 12.26
C ASN A 83 15.21 15.30 12.97
N LEU A 84 15.27 16.54 12.48
CA LEU A 84 15.96 17.63 13.12
C LEU A 84 14.94 18.53 13.78
N GLU A 85 14.96 18.53 15.11
CA GLU A 85 14.29 19.54 15.91
C GLU A 85 14.78 20.93 15.46
N PRO A 86 13.98 22.00 15.55
CA PRO A 86 14.39 23.35 15.14
C PRO A 86 15.72 23.83 15.76
N SER A 87 16.10 23.26 16.90
CA SER A 87 17.38 23.48 17.59
C SER A 87 18.59 22.94 16.82
N GLU A 88 18.45 21.88 16.03
CA GLU A 88 19.55 21.21 15.33
C GLU A 88 19.86 21.85 13.96
N ARG A 89 18.99 22.73 13.46
CA ARG A 89 19.24 23.51 12.23
C ARG A 89 20.24 24.66 12.41
N LYS A 90 20.62 25.01 13.65
CA LYS A 90 21.39 26.22 13.94
C LYS A 90 22.92 26.08 13.79
N GLY A 91 23.42 24.91 13.38
CA GLY A 91 24.86 24.61 13.34
C GLY A 91 25.55 24.61 11.97
N ILE A 92 24.82 24.83 10.85
CA ILE A 92 25.39 24.69 9.48
C ILE A 92 25.55 26.05 8.76
N LEU A 93 25.17 27.15 9.39
CA LEU A 93 25.35 28.52 8.86
C LEU A 93 26.00 29.47 9.88
N GLY A 94 27.01 28.98 10.61
CA GLY A 94 27.85 29.79 11.51
C GLY A 94 29.31 29.48 11.29
#